data_AF-A0A0R0KKM5-F1
#
_entry.id   AF-A0A0R0KKM5-F1
#
_cell.length_a   1.000
_cell.length_b   1.000
_cell.length_c   1.000
_cell.angle_alpha   90.00
_cell.angle_beta   90.00
_cell.angle_gamma   90.00
#
_symmetry.space_group_name_H-M   'P 1'
#
loop_
_entity.id
_entity.type
_entity.pdbx_description
1 polymer ?
#
loop_
_entity_poly.entity_id
_entity_poly.type
_entity_poly.pdbx_seq_one_letter_code
_entity_poly.pdbx_strand_id
1 'polypeptide(L)'
;MTNIISGQKTGGQYLVGGLDCTVHRNFFGSQIQSFEAELSVPELVSKEGGPETFCGIFIRAPAILEAGPEVQVLADYPVPSSRLLSSDSSIEDQTENAEKESKVIVAVRQGNILATAFHPELTADTRWHSYFVKMSNEIREEASSSSLVPAQVSSTSQYQQPRNDLPIYR
;
A
#
# COMPACT_ATOMS: atom_id res chain seq x y z
N MET A 1 6.56 -4.11 -4.71
CA MET A 1 5.37 -4.83 -4.20
C MET A 1 4.20 -4.79 -5.16
N THR A 2 4.21 -4.03 -6.26
CA THR A 2 3.06 -3.96 -7.17
C THR A 2 3.04 -5.09 -8.19
N ASN A 3 1.85 -5.47 -8.66
CA ASN A 3 1.67 -6.53 -9.65
C ASN A 3 1.77 -6.02 -11.10
N ILE A 4 1.56 -4.71 -11.33
CA ILE A 4 1.60 -4.08 -12.66
C ILE A 4 2.31 -2.71 -12.56
N ILE A 5 3.20 -2.40 -13.52
CA ILE A 5 3.86 -1.09 -13.66
C ILE A 5 3.79 -0.64 -15.11
N SER A 6 3.25 0.56 -15.36
CA SER A 6 3.36 1.25 -16.66
C SER A 6 4.68 2.05 -16.73
N GLY A 7 5.36 2.04 -17.90
CA GLY A 7 6.59 2.82 -18.15
C GLY A 7 7.94 2.13 -17.87
N GLN A 8 8.00 0.79 -17.86
CA GLN A 8 9.26 0.05 -17.69
C GLN A 8 10.14 0.11 -18.97
N LYS A 9 11.42 0.50 -18.84
CA LYS A 9 12.44 0.25 -19.88
C LYS A 9 12.75 -1.25 -19.95
N THR A 10 13.00 -1.76 -21.15
CA THR A 10 13.34 -3.17 -21.43
C THR A 10 14.52 -3.62 -20.56
N GLY A 11 14.28 -4.52 -19.60
CA GLY A 11 15.23 -4.93 -18.55
C GLY A 11 14.77 -4.70 -17.10
N GLY A 12 13.44 -4.64 -16.88
CA GLY A 12 12.82 -4.26 -15.61
C GLY A 12 13.12 -5.11 -14.38
N GLN A 13 13.05 -4.47 -13.21
CA GLN A 13 13.27 -5.02 -11.88
C GLN A 13 12.21 -6.08 -11.54
N TYR A 14 12.61 -7.25 -11.02
CA TYR A 14 11.67 -8.30 -10.58
C TYR A 14 10.69 -7.75 -9.53
N LEU A 15 9.39 -7.91 -9.81
CA LEU A 15 8.33 -7.56 -8.87
C LEU A 15 8.25 -8.67 -7.81
N VAL A 16 8.42 -8.30 -6.54
CA VAL A 16 8.19 -9.20 -5.40
C VAL A 16 6.72 -9.67 -5.34
N GLY A 17 5.81 -9.02 -6.09
CA GLY A 17 4.37 -9.23 -5.98
C GLY A 17 3.82 -8.74 -4.64
N GLY A 18 2.55 -9.06 -4.37
CA GLY A 18 1.90 -8.90 -3.06
C GLY A 18 0.86 -7.77 -2.95
N LEU A 19 0.97 -6.72 -3.75
CA LEU A 19 0.00 -5.62 -3.78
C LEU A 19 -0.59 -5.47 -5.19
N ASP A 20 -1.89 -5.71 -5.31
CA ASP A 20 -2.64 -5.68 -6.57
C ASP A 20 -2.98 -4.24 -6.98
N CYS A 21 -1.96 -3.48 -7.39
CA CYS A 21 -2.15 -2.12 -7.89
C CYS A 21 -1.24 -1.84 -9.10
N THR A 22 -1.70 -0.91 -9.93
CA THR A 22 -0.97 -0.37 -11.07
C THR A 22 -0.29 0.92 -10.67
N VAL A 23 1.05 0.95 -10.71
CA VAL A 23 1.83 2.13 -10.35
C VAL A 23 2.55 2.72 -11.55
N HIS A 24 2.49 4.05 -11.67
CA HIS A 24 3.33 4.81 -12.58
C HIS A 24 4.52 5.42 -11.81
N ARG A 25 5.74 5.07 -12.22
CA ARG A 25 6.97 5.60 -11.63
C ARG A 25 7.17 7.07 -12.01
N ASN A 26 7.63 7.89 -11.06
CA ASN A 26 7.91 9.32 -11.28
C ASN A 26 6.73 10.09 -11.90
N PHE A 27 5.50 9.73 -11.50
CA PHE A 27 4.28 10.34 -12.02
C PHE A 27 4.26 11.87 -11.88
N PHE A 28 4.87 12.40 -10.81
CA PHE A 28 4.92 13.83 -10.55
C PHE A 28 6.06 14.58 -11.26
N GLY A 29 6.85 13.93 -12.12
CA GLY A 29 7.85 14.56 -12.99
C GLY A 29 9.31 14.20 -12.70
N SER A 30 10.20 14.55 -13.63
CA SER A 30 11.56 14.00 -13.72
C SER A 30 12.63 14.69 -12.85
N GLN A 31 12.41 15.90 -12.33
CA GLN A 31 13.51 16.67 -11.72
C GLN A 31 13.19 17.60 -10.52
N ILE A 32 11.97 18.12 -10.29
CA ILE A 32 11.84 19.34 -9.43
C ILE A 32 10.59 19.44 -8.53
N GLN A 33 9.83 18.39 -8.25
CA GLN A 33 8.70 18.53 -7.31
C GLN A 33 8.83 17.55 -6.15
N SER A 34 9.75 17.89 -5.23
CA SER A 34 9.48 17.56 -3.83
C SER A 34 8.43 18.56 -3.36
N PHE A 35 7.30 18.08 -2.86
CA PHE A 35 6.22 18.96 -2.41
C PHE A 35 5.53 18.37 -1.19
N GLU A 36 4.84 19.23 -0.48
CA GLU A 36 4.03 18.89 0.68
C GLU A 36 2.57 19.12 0.29
N ALA A 37 1.69 18.22 0.70
CA ALA A 37 0.26 18.33 0.44
C ALA A 37 -0.57 17.82 1.61
N GLU A 38 -1.70 18.47 1.88
CA GLU A 38 -2.68 17.96 2.83
C GLU A 38 -3.51 16.85 2.19
N LEU A 39 -3.49 15.68 2.82
CA LEU A 39 -4.19 14.48 2.39
C LEU A 39 -5.36 14.22 3.33
N SER A 40 -6.54 13.95 2.77
CA SER A 40 -7.68 13.46 3.56
C SER A 40 -7.44 12.00 3.95
N VAL A 41 -7.50 11.70 5.25
CA VAL A 41 -7.17 10.38 5.80
C VAL A 41 -8.25 9.87 6.77
N PRO A 42 -9.51 9.69 6.31
CA PRO A 42 -10.65 9.38 7.17
C PRO A 42 -10.50 8.04 7.91
N GLU A 43 -9.88 7.04 7.27
CA GLU A 43 -9.65 5.74 7.90
C GLU A 43 -8.58 5.82 8.99
N LEU A 44 -7.51 6.57 8.75
CA LEU A 44 -6.45 6.77 9.73
C LEU A 44 -7.00 7.45 10.99
N VAL A 45 -7.87 8.45 10.81
CA VAL A 45 -8.57 9.14 11.89
C VAL A 45 -9.46 8.19 12.67
N SER A 46 -10.19 7.31 11.98
CA SER A 46 -11.08 6.33 12.62
C SER A 46 -10.31 5.32 13.49
N LYS A 47 -9.06 5.00 13.15
CA LYS A 47 -8.23 3.98 13.83
C LYS A 47 -7.25 4.55 14.86
N GLU A 48 -6.69 5.72 14.59
CA GLU A 48 -5.67 6.37 15.43
C GLU A 48 -6.17 7.63 16.15
N GLY A 49 -7.28 8.23 15.70
CA GLY A 49 -7.71 9.56 16.12
C GLY A 49 -6.90 10.69 15.46
N GLY A 50 -7.16 11.93 15.86
CA GLY A 50 -6.44 13.12 15.40
C GLY A 50 -7.14 13.90 14.28
N PRO A 51 -6.43 14.82 13.60
CA PRO A 51 -7.01 15.71 12.59
C PRO A 51 -7.42 14.95 11.31
N GLU A 52 -8.46 15.44 10.63
CA GLU A 52 -9.01 14.81 9.40
C GLU A 52 -8.02 14.76 8.23
N THR A 53 -6.99 15.60 8.29
CA THR A 53 -5.94 15.70 7.28
C THR A 53 -4.57 15.24 7.79
N PHE A 54 -3.68 14.90 6.87
CA PHE A 54 -2.28 14.57 7.11
C PHE A 54 -1.39 15.29 6.10
N CYS A 55 -0.29 15.91 6.55
CA CYS A 55 0.68 16.54 5.65
C CYS A 55 1.58 15.46 5.01
N GLY A 56 1.32 15.09 3.75
CA GLY A 56 2.13 14.15 2.99
C GLY A 56 3.33 14.82 2.34
N ILE A 57 4.54 14.34 2.64
CA ILE A 57 5.79 14.80 2.02
C ILE A 57 6.13 13.88 0.84
N PHE A 58 6.07 14.41 -0.38
CA PHE A 58 6.31 13.66 -1.61
C PHE A 58 7.69 13.98 -2.16
N ILE A 59 8.55 12.97 -2.34
CA ILE A 59 9.88 13.13 -2.92
C ILE A 59 10.04 12.13 -4.07
N ARG A 60 10.03 12.62 -5.31
CA ARG A 60 10.05 11.77 -6.52
C ARG A 60 9.01 10.64 -6.45
N ALA A 61 7.82 11.01 -5.97
CA ALA A 61 6.81 10.03 -5.62
C ALA A 61 6.27 9.30 -6.87
N PRO A 62 6.01 7.99 -6.79
CA PRO A 62 5.15 7.30 -7.74
C PRO A 62 3.69 7.75 -7.54
N ALA A 63 2.82 7.42 -8.49
CA ALA A 63 1.37 7.47 -8.27
C ALA A 63 0.74 6.12 -8.60
N ILE A 64 -0.27 5.73 -7.82
CA ILE A 64 -1.09 4.57 -8.09
C ILE A 64 -2.25 5.03 -8.99
N LEU A 65 -2.38 4.41 -10.16
CA LEU A 65 -3.43 4.72 -11.13
C LEU A 65 -4.68 3.88 -10.87
N GLU A 66 -4.48 2.61 -10.53
CA GLU A 66 -5.56 1.64 -10.32
C GLU A 66 -5.22 0.73 -9.14
N ALA A 67 -6.24 0.37 -8.39
CA ALA A 67 -6.19 -0.56 -7.28
C ALA A 67 -7.17 -1.70 -7.54
N GLY A 68 -6.75 -2.94 -7.28
CA GLY A 68 -7.57 -4.13 -7.42
C GLY A 68 -8.70 -4.21 -6.39
N PRO A 69 -9.64 -5.16 -6.53
CA PRO A 69 -10.84 -5.24 -5.70
C PRO A 69 -10.55 -5.57 -4.22
N GLU A 70 -9.42 -6.21 -3.93
CA GLU A 70 -8.99 -6.53 -2.55
C GLU A 70 -8.15 -5.41 -1.92
N VAL A 71 -7.83 -4.36 -2.67
CA VAL A 71 -6.99 -3.26 -2.20
C VAL A 71 -7.86 -2.15 -1.62
N GLN A 72 -7.62 -1.83 -0.37
CA GLN A 72 -8.25 -0.72 0.33
C GLN A 72 -7.49 0.58 0.05
N VAL A 73 -8.18 1.58 -0.48
CA VAL A 73 -7.62 2.92 -0.70
C VAL A 73 -7.75 3.73 0.59
N LEU A 74 -6.62 4.19 1.12
CA LEU A 74 -6.56 4.92 2.39
C LEU A 74 -6.49 6.44 2.21
N ALA A 75 -5.89 6.90 1.11
CA ALA A 75 -5.77 8.33 0.79
C ALA A 75 -5.68 8.58 -0.72
N ASP A 76 -6.30 9.67 -1.15
CA ASP A 76 -6.23 10.20 -2.51
C ASP A 76 -5.69 11.64 -2.52
N TYR A 77 -5.15 12.06 -3.67
CA TYR A 77 -4.66 13.41 -3.88
C TYR A 77 -5.20 13.97 -5.21
N PRO A 78 -5.83 15.16 -5.23
CA PRO A 78 -6.29 15.78 -6.48
C PRO A 78 -5.09 16.26 -7.30
N VAL A 79 -5.05 15.86 -8.57
CA VAL A 79 -4.09 16.35 -9.55
C VAL A 79 -4.82 17.05 -10.71
N PRO A 80 -4.32 18.20 -11.17
CA PRO A 80 -4.87 18.85 -12.37
C PRO A 80 -4.76 17.92 -13.57
N SER A 81 -5.85 17.75 -14.33
CA SER A 81 -5.91 16.87 -15.52
C SER A 81 -4.85 17.16 -16.58
N SER A 82 -4.32 18.38 -16.61
CA SER A 82 -3.23 18.76 -17.52
C SER A 82 -1.96 17.93 -17.35
N ARG A 83 -1.73 17.31 -16.18
CA ARG A 83 -0.56 16.45 -15.93
C ARG A 83 -0.75 14.99 -16.33
N LEU A 84 -1.98 14.52 -16.53
CA LEU A 84 -2.27 13.13 -16.90
C LEU A 84 -2.10 12.85 -18.39
N LEU A 85 -2.20 13.88 -19.24
CA LEU A 85 -2.17 13.77 -20.70
C LEU A 85 -0.75 13.65 -21.29
N SER A 86 0.29 13.51 -20.47
CA SER A 86 1.68 13.50 -20.94
C SER A 86 2.20 12.14 -21.43
N SER A 87 1.35 11.10 -21.51
CA SER A 87 1.80 9.72 -21.80
C SER A 87 1.28 9.09 -23.09
N ASP A 88 0.68 9.85 -24.01
CA ASP A 88 0.68 9.46 -25.43
C ASP A 88 0.28 10.64 -26.32
N SER A 89 1.08 10.93 -27.35
CA SER A 89 0.80 12.00 -28.31
C SER A 89 -0.29 11.60 -29.30
N SER A 90 -1.08 12.60 -29.70
CA SER A 90 -2.00 12.68 -30.86
C SER A 90 -3.47 12.44 -30.52
N ILE A 91 -4.18 13.52 -30.21
CA ILE A 91 -5.36 14.01 -30.94
C ILE A 91 -5.59 15.45 -30.48
N GLU A 92 -5.55 16.38 -31.45
CA GLU A 92 -6.09 17.72 -31.29
C GLU A 92 -7.62 17.57 -31.24
N ASP A 93 -8.25 17.98 -30.13
CA ASP A 93 -9.62 18.47 -30.23
C ASP A 93 -9.86 19.55 -29.18
N GLN A 94 -10.20 20.73 -29.72
CA GLN A 94 -10.67 21.88 -28.98
C GLN A 94 -12.05 21.55 -28.42
N THR A 95 -12.20 21.40 -27.11
CA THR A 95 -13.49 21.59 -26.44
C THR A 95 -13.29 22.12 -25.03
N GLU A 96 -14.23 22.99 -24.67
CA GLU A 96 -14.16 23.97 -23.61
C GLU A 96 -14.21 23.35 -22.19
N ASN A 97 -13.27 23.77 -21.37
CA ASN A 97 -13.47 24.23 -19.99
C ASN A 97 -14.42 23.43 -19.07
N ALA A 98 -13.97 22.26 -18.65
CA ALA A 98 -14.22 21.78 -17.30
C ALA A 98 -12.88 21.24 -16.79
N GLU A 99 -12.25 21.95 -15.85
CA GLU A 99 -11.07 21.47 -15.12
C GLU A 99 -11.47 20.21 -14.35
N LYS A 100 -11.45 19.06 -15.03
CA LYS A 100 -11.80 17.79 -14.42
C LYS A 100 -10.64 17.45 -13.49
N GLU A 101 -10.75 17.77 -12.21
CA GLU A 101 -9.76 17.32 -11.23
C GLU A 101 -9.76 15.79 -11.24
N SER A 102 -8.61 15.21 -11.56
CA SER A 102 -8.44 13.76 -11.53
C SER A 102 -7.77 13.41 -10.20
N LYS A 103 -8.21 12.34 -9.55
CA LYS A 103 -7.62 11.92 -8.27
C LYS A 103 -6.60 10.81 -8.52
N VAL A 104 -5.46 10.90 -7.86
CA VAL A 104 -4.48 9.81 -7.81
C VAL A 104 -4.43 9.20 -6.43
N ILE A 105 -4.23 7.89 -6.38
CA ILE A 105 -4.15 7.17 -5.13
C ILE A 105 -2.71 7.29 -4.60
N VAL A 106 -2.60 7.66 -3.32
CA VAL A 106 -1.30 7.92 -2.67
C VAL A 106 -1.06 7.05 -1.43
N ALA A 107 -2.08 6.40 -0.89
CA ALA A 107 -1.91 5.36 0.13
C ALA A 107 -2.92 4.23 -0.06
N VAL A 108 -2.44 2.99 0.07
CA VAL A 108 -3.25 1.77 -0.05
C VAL A 108 -2.84 0.72 0.97
N ARG A 109 -3.77 -0.16 1.30
CA ARG A 109 -3.56 -1.37 2.11
C ARG A 109 -4.12 -2.59 1.41
N GLN A 110 -3.41 -3.71 1.47
CA GLN A 110 -3.94 -5.02 1.12
C GLN A 110 -3.42 -6.05 2.14
N GLY A 111 -4.32 -6.61 2.93
CA GLY A 111 -3.96 -7.52 4.03
C GLY A 111 -2.95 -6.88 4.99
N ASN A 112 -1.75 -7.44 5.02
CA ASN A 112 -0.61 -7.01 5.84
C ASN A 112 0.38 -6.07 5.12
N ILE A 113 0.05 -5.61 3.92
CA ILE A 113 0.89 -4.71 3.14
C ILE A 113 0.26 -3.32 3.18
N LEU A 114 1.04 -2.35 3.66
CA LEU A 114 0.74 -0.93 3.59
C LEU A 114 1.72 -0.28 2.60
N ALA A 115 1.21 0.51 1.67
CA ALA A 115 2.03 1.27 0.73
C ALA A 115 1.60 2.73 0.70
N THR A 116 2.58 3.63 0.80
CA THR A 116 2.41 5.08 0.68
C THR A 116 3.32 5.62 -0.43
N ALA A 117 2.83 6.60 -1.17
CA ALA A 117 3.60 7.34 -2.17
C ALA A 117 4.36 8.53 -1.56
N PHE A 118 4.01 8.92 -0.34
CA PHE A 118 4.67 9.94 0.46
C PHE A 118 5.54 9.31 1.56
N HIS A 119 6.31 10.17 2.22
CA HIS A 119 7.25 9.87 3.29
C HIS A 119 6.69 10.28 4.66
N PRO A 120 5.90 9.41 5.33
CA PRO A 120 5.36 9.72 6.65
C PRO A 120 6.45 9.90 7.72
N GLU A 121 7.64 9.34 7.53
CA GLU A 121 8.79 9.44 8.43
C GLU A 121 9.41 10.84 8.48
N LEU A 122 9.13 11.66 7.48
CA LEU A 122 9.63 13.03 7.40
C LEU A 122 8.69 14.04 8.09
N THR A 123 7.61 13.58 8.70
CA THR A 123 6.67 14.41 9.45
C THR A 123 6.74 14.09 10.95
N ALA A 124 6.26 15.00 11.78
CA ALA A 124 6.12 14.77 13.22
C ALA A 124 4.89 13.89 13.56
N ASP A 125 4.01 13.63 12.59
CA ASP A 125 2.77 12.89 12.81
C ASP A 125 3.01 11.38 12.64
N THR A 126 2.96 10.66 13.75
CA THR A 126 3.26 9.23 13.81
C THR A 126 2.08 8.32 13.52
N ARG A 127 0.89 8.85 13.15
CA ARG A 127 -0.32 8.03 12.98
C ARG A 127 -0.15 6.90 11.96
N TRP A 128 0.50 7.17 10.82
CA TRP A 128 0.80 6.12 9.83
C TRP A 128 1.70 5.01 10.38
N HIS A 129 2.68 5.36 11.21
CA HIS A 129 3.54 4.38 11.86
C HIS A 129 2.76 3.55 12.88
N SER A 130 1.95 4.19 13.71
CA SER A 130 1.08 3.50 14.68
C SER A 130 0.09 2.57 13.97
N TYR A 131 -0.53 3.02 12.88
CA TYR A 131 -1.43 2.23 12.05
C TYR A 131 -0.73 0.99 11.50
N PHE A 132 0.48 1.14 10.96
CA PHE A 132 1.28 0.02 10.46
C PHE A 132 1.62 -1.00 11.57
N VAL A 133 2.00 -0.53 12.76
CA VAL A 133 2.28 -1.41 13.90
C VAL A 133 1.03 -2.16 14.33
N LYS A 134 -0.14 -1.51 14.40
CA LYS A 134 -1.40 -2.18 14.75
C LYS A 134 -1.82 -3.20 13.70
N MET A 135 -1.64 -2.91 12.42
CA MET A 135 -1.90 -3.86 11.33
C MET A 135 -1.14 -5.19 11.55
N SER A 136 0.10 -5.13 12.06
CA SER A 136 0.87 -6.35 12.37
C SER A 136 0.26 -7.20 13.50
N ASN A 137 -0.48 -6.57 14.42
CA ASN A 137 -1.17 -7.24 15.51
C ASN A 137 -2.51 -7.82 15.05
N GLU A 138 -3.25 -7.14 14.17
CA GLU A 138 -4.52 -7.63 13.59
C GLU A 138 -4.33 -9.00 12.90
N ILE A 139 -3.20 -9.21 12.22
CA ILE A 139 -2.83 -10.50 11.59
C ILE A 139 -2.83 -11.65 12.61
N ARG A 140 -2.37 -11.40 13.84
CA ARG A 140 -2.31 -12.42 14.88
C ARG A 140 -3.71 -12.83 15.35
N GLU A 141 -4.66 -11.90 15.35
CA GLU A 141 -6.04 -12.16 15.76
C GLU A 141 -6.84 -12.88 14.66
N GLU A 142 -6.65 -12.52 13.39
CA GLU A 142 -7.25 -13.22 12.24
C GLU A 142 -6.70 -14.64 12.06
N ALA A 143 -5.40 -14.83 12.25
CA ALA A 143 -4.77 -16.16 12.24
C ALA A 143 -5.23 -17.01 13.44
N SER A 144 -5.47 -16.40 14.61
CA SER A 144 -5.99 -17.10 15.79
C SER A 144 -7.47 -17.49 15.63
N SER A 145 -8.26 -16.65 14.95
CA SER A 145 -9.68 -16.91 14.67
C SER A 145 -9.90 -17.97 13.59
N SER A 146 -8.96 -18.11 12.66
CA SER A 146 -8.98 -19.13 11.61
C SER A 146 -8.60 -20.54 12.09
N SER A 147 -8.16 -20.69 13.34
CA SER A 147 -7.75 -21.98 13.93
C SER A 147 -8.89 -22.73 14.64
N LEU A 148 -10.12 -22.22 14.64
CA LEU A 148 -11.28 -22.90 15.25
C LEU A 148 -11.87 -23.96 14.30
N VAL A 149 -11.13 -25.04 14.07
CA VAL A 149 -11.72 -26.33 13.72
C VAL A 149 -12.11 -27.01 15.04
N PRO A 150 -13.40 -27.35 15.30
CA PRO A 150 -13.76 -28.05 16.52
C PRO A 150 -13.35 -29.51 16.40
N ALA A 151 -12.15 -29.85 16.87
CA ALA A 151 -11.75 -31.24 17.07
C ALA A 151 -12.46 -31.81 18.30
N GLN A 152 -13.70 -32.28 18.11
CA GLN A 152 -14.32 -33.22 19.02
C GLN A 152 -13.68 -34.59 18.84
N VAL A 153 -12.70 -34.96 19.67
CA VAL A 153 -12.43 -36.37 19.98
C VAL A 153 -11.99 -36.52 21.43
N SER A 154 -12.80 -37.25 22.18
CA SER A 154 -12.57 -37.70 23.55
C SER A 154 -11.49 -38.79 23.62
N SER A 155 -10.86 -38.87 24.80
CA SER A 155 -10.28 -40.06 25.46
C SER A 155 -8.91 -40.60 25.01
N THR A 156 -7.95 -40.45 25.94
CA THR A 156 -7.04 -41.48 26.48
C THR A 156 -6.06 -42.21 25.53
N SER A 157 -4.76 -41.89 25.63
CA SER A 157 -3.71 -42.80 26.14
C SER A 157 -2.30 -42.37 25.72
N GLN A 158 -1.37 -42.63 26.63
CA GLN A 158 0.07 -42.41 26.58
C GLN A 158 0.71 -42.94 25.28
N TYR A 159 1.51 -42.12 24.60
CA TYR A 159 2.66 -42.59 23.82
C TYR A 159 3.85 -41.65 23.94
N GLN A 160 4.96 -42.27 24.34
CA GLN A 160 6.33 -41.82 24.52
C GLN A 160 6.83 -40.89 23.40
N GLN A 161 7.49 -39.78 23.76
CA GLN A 161 8.34 -39.03 22.82
C GLN A 161 9.53 -39.92 22.37
N PRO A 162 9.82 -40.05 21.06
CA PRO A 162 11.13 -40.51 20.65
C PRO A 162 12.14 -39.36 20.76
N ARG A 163 13.19 -39.57 21.55
CA ARG A 163 14.37 -38.70 21.58
C ARG A 163 15.12 -38.86 20.26
N ASN A 164 15.26 -37.77 19.51
CA ASN A 164 16.10 -37.76 18.31
C ASN A 164 17.55 -37.51 18.73
N ASP A 165 18.35 -38.58 18.78
CA ASP A 165 19.80 -38.49 18.87
C ASP A 165 20.38 -38.19 17.47
N LEU A 166 21.11 -37.09 17.34
CA LEU A 166 21.88 -36.75 16.13
C LEU A 166 23.21 -37.52 16.14
N PRO A 167 23.69 -38.05 15.00
CA PRO A 167 24.96 -38.75 14.94
C PRO A 167 26.14 -37.78 15.02
N ILE A 168 27.07 -38.07 15.94
CA ILE A 168 28.37 -37.41 16.05
C ILE A 168 29.31 -38.04 15.01
N TYR A 169 29.75 -37.28 14.01
CA TYR A 169 30.83 -37.68 13.11
C TYR A 169 32.18 -37.54 13.85
N ARG A 170 32.96 -38.63 13.88
CA ARG A 170 34.35 -38.66 14.35
C ARG A 170 35.30 -38.41 13.20
#